data_AF-A0A3N5R3X8-F1
#
_entry.id   AF-A0A3N5R3X8-F1
#
_cell.length_a   1.000
_cell.length_b   1.000
_cell.length_c   1.000
_cell.angle_alpha   90.00
_cell.angle_beta   90.00
_cell.angle_gamma   90.00
#
_symmetry.space_group_name_H-M   'P 1'
#
loop_
_entity.id
_entity.type
_entity.pdbx_description
1 polymer ?
#
loop_
_entity_poly.entity_id
_entity_poly.type
_entity_poly.pdbx_seq_one_letter_code
_entity_poly.pdbx_strand_id
1 'polypeptide(L)'
;MRLMKISLIDSFYNHQKSGVEYNFLEKSELKPKAKKMDRESGLFNTFIVIFCEGAISANLKNHLRFFPENKLIKKNLQYLPDFTISKKFHKNLRYFDNAPFLDFLEDLLKIDYALLIQPEPTAKKKNHYALTHFHVKVDWPIADAAEDMAKYLRYIQNNLYEQGDKTARLLQNKLFEYYACHHSAGGRRTAALIAAQLLKKENFISTVFVSSSESRSMVKYSERGVSKFFLIQLSHKESEALAYHEKMNPDTFRDCYLYPAQGFHIGISEAFYGYTSHAKLPGHGKWRRLNPAYSWLKLKDEFLHPKNTWPSLRPINYNWVYSPSESRL
;
A
#
# COMPACT_ATOMS: atom_id res chain seq x y z
N MET A 1 3.75 1.53 -10.56
CA MET A 1 4.71 2.65 -10.56
C MET A 1 4.07 4.03 -10.37
N ARG A 2 2.99 4.41 -11.08
CA ARG A 2 2.36 5.74 -10.92
C ARG A 2 1.96 6.08 -9.48
N LEU A 3 1.31 5.16 -8.76
CA LEU A 3 0.94 5.35 -7.35
C LEU A 3 2.16 5.59 -6.43
N MET A 4 3.31 4.98 -6.71
CA MET A 4 4.55 5.22 -5.95
C MET A 4 5.07 6.64 -6.18
N LYS A 5 5.07 7.09 -7.44
CA LYS A 5 5.47 8.46 -7.80
C LYS A 5 4.57 9.49 -7.11
N ILE A 6 3.24 9.28 -7.14
CA ILE A 6 2.27 10.17 -6.47
C ILE A 6 2.49 10.19 -4.96
N SER A 7 2.55 9.03 -4.30
CA SER A 7 2.63 8.96 -2.84
C SER A 7 3.98 9.39 -2.27
N LEU A 8 5.08 9.14 -2.98
CA LEU A 8 6.43 9.32 -2.45
C LEU A 8 7.12 10.53 -3.08
N ILE A 9 7.35 10.51 -4.39
CA ILE A 9 8.14 11.52 -5.09
C ILE A 9 7.44 12.87 -5.11
N ASP A 10 6.14 12.90 -5.43
CA ASP A 10 5.39 14.15 -5.45
C ASP A 10 5.24 14.72 -4.04
N SER A 11 5.04 13.86 -3.03
CA SER A 11 5.05 14.27 -1.62
C SER A 11 6.39 14.88 -1.21
N PHE A 12 7.51 14.30 -1.64
CA PHE A 12 8.84 14.88 -1.40
C PHE A 12 8.98 16.27 -2.03
N TYR A 13 8.59 16.42 -3.29
CA TYR A 13 8.67 17.72 -3.95
C TYR A 13 7.66 18.74 -3.40
N ASN A 14 6.54 18.31 -2.82
CA ASN A 14 5.65 19.20 -2.07
C ASN A 14 6.38 19.80 -0.85
N HIS A 15 7.11 18.98 -0.09
CA HIS A 15 7.92 19.46 1.05
C HIS A 15 8.99 20.45 0.59
N GLN A 16 9.74 20.10 -0.46
CA GLN A 16 10.78 20.98 -1.00
C GLN A 16 10.21 22.32 -1.49
N LYS A 17 9.07 22.32 -2.21
CA LYS A 17 8.41 23.54 -2.68
C LYS A 17 7.88 24.41 -1.54
N SER A 18 7.43 23.80 -0.45
CA SER A 18 6.97 24.51 0.74
C SER A 18 8.11 24.95 1.67
N GLY A 19 9.38 24.67 1.33
CA GLY A 19 10.53 24.97 2.18
C GLY A 19 10.54 24.19 3.50
N VAL A 20 9.82 23.07 3.56
CA VAL A 20 9.74 22.20 4.73
C VAL A 20 10.65 20.99 4.52
N GLU A 21 11.38 20.60 5.56
CA GLU A 21 12.23 19.41 5.51
C GLU A 21 11.39 18.13 5.37
N TYR A 22 11.79 17.24 4.47
CA TYR A 22 11.17 15.92 4.34
C TYR A 22 11.80 14.95 5.32
N ASN A 23 11.00 14.40 6.23
CA ASN A 23 11.49 13.38 7.16
C ASN A 23 11.54 12.01 6.47
N PHE A 24 12.75 11.50 6.21
CA PHE A 24 12.94 10.17 5.64
C PHE A 24 12.63 9.08 6.66
N LEU A 25 12.18 7.93 6.15
CA LEU A 25 11.92 6.76 6.98
C LEU A 25 13.24 6.18 7.51
N GLU A 26 13.30 5.82 8.79
CA GLU A 26 14.48 5.17 9.37
C GLU A 26 14.50 3.65 9.14
N LYS A 27 15.69 3.07 8.99
CA LYS A 27 15.88 1.60 8.88
C LYS A 27 15.19 0.81 10.00
N SER A 28 15.17 1.38 11.22
CA SER A 28 14.52 0.79 12.39
C SER A 28 13.01 0.56 12.17
N GLU A 29 12.34 1.42 11.39
CA GLU A 29 10.90 1.43 11.10
C GLU A 29 10.45 0.35 10.10
N LEU A 30 11.42 -0.32 9.46
CA LEU A 30 11.17 -1.45 8.55
C LEU A 30 11.27 -2.79 9.28
N LYS A 31 11.67 -2.80 10.56
CA LYS A 31 11.62 -4.02 11.35
C LYS A 31 10.15 -4.30 11.73
N PRO A 32 9.66 -5.55 11.61
CA PRO A 32 8.24 -5.89 11.85
C PRO A 32 7.65 -5.47 13.21
N LYS A 33 8.49 -5.18 14.21
CA LYS A 33 8.09 -4.77 15.56
C LYS A 33 8.36 -3.30 15.86
N ALA A 34 8.68 -2.48 14.85
CA ALA A 34 9.03 -1.09 15.06
C ALA A 34 7.86 -0.30 15.64
N LYS A 35 8.19 0.60 16.57
CA LYS A 35 7.24 1.49 17.24
C LYS A 35 7.69 2.92 17.02
N LYS A 36 7.29 3.53 15.90
CA LYS A 36 7.49 4.96 15.69
C LYS A 36 6.19 5.56 15.19
N MET A 37 5.72 6.55 15.92
CA MET A 37 4.65 7.45 15.51
C MET A 37 5.32 8.74 15.08
N ASP A 38 4.96 9.24 13.92
CA ASP A 38 5.47 10.51 13.41
C ASP A 38 4.33 11.53 13.29
N ARG A 39 4.66 12.80 13.06
CA ARG A 39 3.67 13.85 12.85
C ARG A 39 3.03 13.71 11.48
N GLU A 40 1.72 13.85 11.42
CA GLU A 40 1.02 13.96 10.15
C GLU A 40 1.34 15.31 9.50
N SER A 41 1.65 15.28 8.21
CA SER A 41 1.84 16.45 7.36
C SER A 41 0.86 16.39 6.18
N GLY A 42 0.21 17.52 5.92
CA GLY A 42 -0.70 17.70 4.76
C GLY A 42 0.03 17.73 3.41
N LEU A 43 1.36 17.76 3.40
CA LEU A 43 2.18 17.75 2.18
C LEU A 43 2.35 16.34 1.59
N PHE A 44 1.93 15.30 2.32
CA PHE A 44 1.88 13.94 1.81
C PHE A 44 0.60 13.66 1.03
N ASN A 45 0.77 13.13 -0.18
CA ASN A 45 -0.33 12.59 -0.96
C ASN A 45 -0.75 11.23 -0.36
N THR A 46 -1.87 11.22 0.37
CA THR A 46 -2.38 10.04 1.06
C THR A 46 -3.66 9.52 0.39
N PHE A 47 -3.81 8.20 0.32
CA PHE A 47 -4.94 7.57 -0.37
C PHE A 47 -5.10 6.11 0.02
N ILE A 48 -6.27 5.54 -0.33
CA ILE A 48 -6.48 4.11 -0.47
C ILE A 48 -6.91 3.81 -1.90
N VAL A 49 -6.30 2.81 -2.54
CA VAL A 49 -6.77 2.28 -3.82
C VAL A 49 -6.99 0.78 -3.66
N ILE A 50 -8.23 0.35 -3.88
CA ILE A 50 -8.64 -1.05 -3.82
C ILE A 50 -8.79 -1.54 -5.26
N PHE A 51 -8.02 -2.56 -5.62
CA PHE A 51 -8.13 -3.23 -6.92
C PHE A 51 -8.63 -4.66 -6.71
N CYS A 52 -9.70 -5.03 -7.40
CA CYS A 52 -10.29 -6.35 -7.35
C CYS A 52 -10.33 -6.96 -8.76
N GLU A 53 -9.93 -8.23 -8.87
CA GLU A 53 -10.07 -8.99 -10.10
C GLU A 53 -11.53 -9.31 -10.42
N GLY A 54 -12.37 -9.50 -9.39
CA GLY A 54 -13.80 -9.76 -9.50
C GLY A 54 -14.66 -8.60 -8.97
N ALA A 55 -15.97 -8.72 -9.17
CA ALA A 55 -16.94 -7.80 -8.57
C ALA A 55 -17.19 -8.20 -7.11
N ILE A 56 -17.09 -7.24 -6.19
CA ILE A 56 -17.29 -7.49 -4.76
C ILE A 56 -18.72 -7.99 -4.50
N SER A 57 -18.84 -9.08 -3.74
CA SER A 57 -20.12 -9.70 -3.43
C SER A 57 -21.00 -8.78 -2.59
N ALA A 58 -22.33 -8.97 -2.67
CA ALA A 58 -23.27 -8.20 -1.87
C ALA A 58 -23.03 -8.37 -0.35
N ASN A 59 -22.51 -9.53 0.06
CA ASN A 59 -22.29 -9.89 1.46
C ASN A 59 -21.24 -8.99 2.14
N LEU A 60 -20.26 -8.49 1.40
CA LEU A 60 -19.25 -7.57 1.94
C LEU A 60 -19.68 -6.11 1.91
N LYS A 61 -20.79 -5.74 1.27
CA LYS A 61 -21.21 -4.33 1.11
C LYS A 61 -21.53 -3.62 2.43
N ASN A 62 -21.88 -4.37 3.48
CA ASN A 62 -22.12 -3.80 4.81
C ASN A 62 -20.83 -3.23 5.42
N HIS A 63 -19.69 -3.86 5.07
CA HIS A 63 -18.38 -3.52 5.58
C HIS A 63 -17.53 -2.72 4.60
N LEU A 64 -17.65 -3.00 3.31
CA LEU A 64 -17.03 -2.24 2.24
C LEU A 64 -18.14 -1.48 1.51
N ARG A 65 -18.45 -0.27 2.00
CA ARG A 65 -19.61 0.51 1.55
C ARG A 65 -19.23 1.36 0.34
N PHE A 66 -19.85 1.04 -0.80
CA PHE A 66 -19.83 1.84 -2.02
C PHE A 66 -21.25 1.90 -2.58
N PHE A 67 -21.79 3.11 -2.69
CA PHE A 67 -23.19 3.33 -3.05
C PHE A 67 -23.35 3.82 -4.50
N PRO A 68 -24.55 3.78 -5.08
CA PRO A 68 -24.80 4.35 -6.41
C PRO A 68 -24.40 5.82 -6.56
N GLU A 69 -24.46 6.61 -5.49
CA GLU A 69 -24.05 8.03 -5.41
C GLU A 69 -22.53 8.17 -5.55
N ASN A 70 -21.80 7.10 -5.23
CA ASN A 70 -20.35 7.03 -5.32
C ASN A 70 -19.87 6.43 -6.64
N LYS A 71 -20.77 6.07 -7.57
CA LYS A 71 -20.36 5.58 -8.90
C LYS A 71 -19.68 6.67 -9.69
N LEU A 72 -18.66 6.30 -10.46
CA LEU A 72 -17.98 7.19 -11.39
C LEU A 72 -18.78 7.42 -12.66
N ILE A 73 -19.81 8.25 -12.53
CA ILE A 73 -20.62 8.80 -13.61
C ILE A 73 -20.61 10.32 -13.54
N LYS A 74 -20.82 10.98 -14.69
CA LYS A 74 -20.80 12.44 -14.80
C LYS A 74 -21.67 13.13 -13.75
N LYS A 75 -22.89 12.61 -13.53
CA LYS A 75 -23.83 13.14 -12.53
C LYS A 75 -23.21 13.22 -11.13
N ASN A 76 -22.55 12.15 -10.69
CA ASN A 76 -22.00 12.07 -9.33
C ASN A 76 -20.74 12.90 -9.18
N LEU A 77 -19.88 12.91 -10.20
CA LEU A 77 -18.67 13.73 -10.23
C LEU A 77 -18.98 15.23 -10.15
N GLN A 78 -20.13 15.68 -10.64
CA GLN A 78 -20.52 17.10 -10.61
C GLN A 78 -20.74 17.63 -9.20
N TYR A 79 -20.95 16.74 -8.23
CA TYR A 79 -21.12 17.10 -6.82
C TYR A 79 -19.79 17.11 -6.04
N LEU A 80 -18.67 16.72 -6.66
CA LEU A 80 -17.37 16.79 -6.00
C LEU A 80 -16.89 18.23 -5.97
N PRO A 81 -16.73 18.84 -4.78
CA PRO A 81 -16.09 20.15 -4.67
C PRO A 81 -14.66 20.05 -5.22
N ASP A 82 -14.20 21.12 -5.86
CA ASP A 82 -12.85 21.25 -6.43
C ASP A 82 -12.49 20.26 -7.56
N PHE A 83 -13.44 19.42 -8.01
CA PHE A 83 -13.25 18.58 -9.20
C PHE A 83 -13.71 19.30 -10.46
N THR A 84 -12.76 19.87 -11.22
CA THR A 84 -13.09 20.47 -12.51
C THR A 84 -13.31 19.38 -13.56
N ILE A 85 -14.57 19.00 -13.76
CA ILE A 85 -14.94 18.11 -14.86
C ILE A 85 -14.62 18.84 -16.16
N SER A 86 -13.66 18.32 -16.93
CA SER A 86 -13.40 18.85 -18.27
C SER A 86 -14.71 18.83 -19.08
N LYS A 87 -14.96 19.87 -19.90
CA LYS A 87 -16.17 19.93 -20.76
C LYS A 87 -16.35 18.66 -21.61
N LYS A 88 -15.26 17.92 -21.85
CA LYS A 88 -15.18 16.63 -22.55
C LYS A 88 -15.00 15.45 -21.58
N PHE A 89 -15.71 15.41 -20.45
CA PHE A 89 -15.73 14.19 -19.63
C PHE A 89 -16.32 13.03 -20.44
N HIS A 90 -15.43 12.16 -20.91
CA HIS A 90 -15.78 10.93 -21.57
C HIS A 90 -15.84 9.83 -20.52
N LYS A 91 -16.96 9.10 -20.46
CA LYS A 91 -17.10 7.92 -19.58
C LYS A 91 -15.96 6.91 -19.75
N ASN A 92 -15.28 6.95 -20.90
CA ASN A 92 -14.17 6.05 -21.20
C ASN A 92 -12.93 6.32 -20.34
N LEU A 93 -12.74 7.52 -19.79
CA LEU A 93 -11.56 7.87 -18.97
C LEU A 93 -11.36 6.95 -17.75
N ARG A 94 -12.44 6.33 -17.26
CA ARG A 94 -12.41 5.43 -16.11
C ARG A 94 -11.89 4.02 -16.41
N TYR A 95 -11.74 3.62 -17.68
CA TYR A 95 -11.29 2.26 -18.01
C TYR A 95 -9.77 2.17 -18.03
N PHE A 96 -9.25 1.08 -17.46
CA PHE A 96 -7.83 0.85 -17.27
C PHE A 96 -7.02 0.88 -18.58
N ASP A 97 -7.63 0.41 -19.68
CA ASP A 97 -6.97 0.30 -21.00
C ASP A 97 -6.84 1.65 -21.73
N ASN A 98 -7.44 2.72 -21.21
CA ASN A 98 -7.39 4.02 -21.85
C ASN A 98 -6.19 4.82 -21.37
N ALA A 99 -5.45 5.42 -22.31
CA ALA A 99 -4.24 6.20 -22.02
C ALA A 99 -4.43 7.27 -20.92
N PRO A 100 -5.55 8.02 -20.84
CA PRO A 100 -5.75 9.03 -19.80
C PRO A 100 -6.14 8.48 -18.41
N PHE A 101 -6.29 7.16 -18.26
CA PHE A 101 -6.78 6.54 -17.02
C PHE A 101 -5.97 6.92 -15.80
N LEU A 102 -4.64 6.87 -15.91
CA LEU A 102 -3.75 7.14 -14.78
C LEU A 102 -3.77 8.61 -14.37
N ASP A 103 -3.94 9.53 -15.32
CA ASP A 103 -4.07 10.96 -15.02
C ASP A 103 -5.42 11.23 -14.34
N PHE A 104 -6.50 10.61 -14.84
CA PHE A 104 -7.82 10.69 -14.22
C PHE A 104 -7.83 10.11 -12.79
N LEU A 105 -7.15 8.99 -12.57
CA LEU A 105 -6.96 8.40 -11.25
C LEU A 105 -6.23 9.37 -10.32
N GLU A 106 -5.15 10.00 -10.78
CA GLU A 106 -4.38 10.96 -9.99
C GLU A 106 -5.19 12.18 -9.59
N ASP A 107 -6.01 12.73 -10.49
CA ASP A 107 -6.87 13.86 -10.17
C ASP A 107 -7.93 13.52 -9.13
N LEU A 108 -8.50 12.31 -9.19
CA LEU A 108 -9.45 11.84 -8.18
C LEU A 108 -8.78 11.57 -6.82
N LEU A 109 -7.55 11.06 -6.81
CA LEU A 109 -6.80 10.79 -5.57
C LEU A 109 -6.53 12.06 -4.74
N LYS A 110 -6.54 13.25 -5.35
CA LYS A 110 -6.34 14.52 -4.65
C LYS A 110 -7.54 14.90 -3.78
N ILE A 111 -8.74 14.46 -4.15
CA ILE A 111 -10.00 14.88 -3.53
C ILE A 111 -10.68 13.75 -2.77
N ASP A 112 -10.32 12.50 -3.06
CA ASP A 112 -11.02 11.33 -2.55
C ASP A 112 -10.20 10.52 -1.55
N TYR A 113 -10.90 9.95 -0.57
CA TYR A 113 -10.28 9.13 0.46
C TYR A 113 -9.87 7.73 -0.05
N ALA A 114 -10.74 7.07 -0.83
CA ALA A 114 -10.57 5.68 -1.23
C ALA A 114 -11.29 5.35 -2.54
N LEU A 115 -10.51 4.89 -3.52
CA LEU A 115 -11.00 4.53 -4.84
C LEU A 115 -11.11 3.01 -5.02
N LEU A 116 -12.12 2.57 -5.77
CA LEU A 116 -12.36 1.16 -6.08
C LEU A 116 -12.28 0.88 -7.58
N ILE A 117 -11.36 -0.01 -7.94
CA ILE A 117 -11.18 -0.57 -9.27
C ILE A 117 -11.67 -2.02 -9.26
N GLN A 118 -12.61 -2.35 -10.15
CA GLN A 118 -13.10 -3.71 -10.34
C GLN A 118 -13.66 -3.86 -11.77
N PRO A 119 -13.93 -5.08 -12.27
CA PRO A 119 -14.59 -5.27 -13.55
C PRO A 119 -15.96 -4.58 -13.59
N GLU A 120 -16.32 -4.01 -14.74
CA GLU A 120 -17.68 -3.54 -14.95
C GLU A 120 -18.57 -4.66 -15.55
N PRO A 121 -19.59 -5.15 -14.83
CA PRO A 121 -20.39 -6.30 -15.27
C PRO A 121 -21.18 -6.07 -16.57
N THR A 122 -21.48 -4.80 -16.88
CA THR A 122 -22.31 -4.41 -18.02
C THR A 122 -21.57 -4.35 -19.36
N ALA A 123 -20.24 -4.48 -19.36
CA ALA A 123 -19.45 -4.42 -20.59
C ALA A 123 -19.38 -5.81 -21.26
N LYS A 124 -19.93 -5.94 -22.47
CA LYS A 124 -19.95 -7.20 -23.25
C LYS A 124 -18.56 -7.63 -23.79
N LYS A 125 -17.51 -6.82 -23.62
CA LYS A 125 -16.13 -7.13 -24.03
C LYS A 125 -15.33 -7.66 -22.84
N LYS A 126 -14.57 -8.74 -23.06
CA LYS A 126 -13.71 -9.39 -22.05
C LYS A 126 -12.76 -8.37 -21.42
N ASN A 127 -12.72 -8.36 -20.08
CA ASN A 127 -11.66 -7.81 -19.22
C ASN A 127 -11.49 -6.28 -19.13
N HIS A 128 -12.57 -5.49 -19.12
CA HIS A 128 -12.44 -4.06 -18.79
C HIS A 128 -12.52 -3.82 -17.28
N TYR A 129 -11.37 -3.66 -16.65
CA TYR A 129 -11.28 -3.05 -15.33
C TYR A 129 -11.60 -1.55 -15.45
N ALA A 130 -12.40 -1.06 -14.52
CA ALA A 130 -12.77 0.34 -14.45
C ALA A 130 -12.57 0.87 -13.05
N LEU A 131 -12.22 2.15 -12.94
CA LEU A 131 -12.47 2.90 -11.72
C LEU A 131 -13.99 3.02 -11.58
N THR A 132 -14.57 2.25 -10.65
CA THR A 132 -16.02 2.10 -10.56
C THR A 132 -16.63 3.05 -9.53
N HIS A 133 -15.95 3.24 -8.39
CA HIS A 133 -16.45 4.06 -7.29
C HIS A 133 -15.32 4.88 -6.66
N PHE A 134 -15.72 6.02 -6.09
CA PHE A 134 -14.92 6.89 -5.23
C PHE A 134 -15.57 6.94 -3.83
N HIS A 135 -14.97 7.55 -2.81
CA HIS A 135 -15.48 7.64 -1.43
C HIS A 135 -15.85 6.28 -0.82
N VAL A 136 -15.10 5.22 -1.17
CA VAL A 136 -15.36 3.88 -0.63
C VAL A 136 -15.07 3.88 0.87
N LYS A 137 -16.01 3.42 1.69
CA LYS A 137 -15.84 3.36 3.15
C LYS A 137 -15.57 1.94 3.61
N VAL A 138 -14.64 1.79 4.54
CA VAL A 138 -14.33 0.51 5.18
C VAL A 138 -14.78 0.59 6.63
N ASP A 139 -15.75 -0.24 6.99
CA ASP A 139 -16.43 -0.27 8.27
C ASP A 139 -16.59 -1.71 8.75
N TRP A 140 -15.52 -2.25 9.31
CA TRP A 140 -15.53 -3.55 9.96
C TRP A 140 -14.68 -3.49 11.23
N PRO A 141 -15.22 -3.87 12.40
CA PRO A 141 -14.50 -3.78 13.65
C PRO A 141 -13.17 -4.52 13.63
N ILE A 142 -12.14 -3.92 14.24
CA ILE A 142 -10.80 -4.52 14.38
C ILE A 142 -10.90 -5.87 15.11
N ALA A 143 -11.78 -5.98 16.10
CA ALA A 143 -12.01 -7.22 16.82
C ALA A 143 -12.51 -8.33 15.87
N ASP A 144 -13.50 -8.04 15.04
CA ASP A 144 -14.06 -9.01 14.09
C ASP A 144 -13.02 -9.41 13.02
N ALA A 145 -12.24 -8.45 12.53
CA ALA A 145 -11.15 -8.71 11.60
C ALA A 145 -10.05 -9.59 12.20
N ALA A 146 -9.70 -9.32 13.47
CA ALA A 146 -8.72 -10.12 14.20
C ALA A 146 -9.26 -11.53 14.48
N GLU A 147 -10.55 -11.65 14.82
CA GLU A 147 -11.22 -12.92 15.05
C GLU A 147 -11.21 -13.77 13.77
N ASP A 148 -11.61 -13.18 12.65
CA ASP A 148 -11.64 -13.82 11.34
C ASP A 148 -10.26 -14.36 10.94
N MET A 149 -9.23 -13.51 11.06
CA MET A 149 -7.85 -13.91 10.79
C MET A 149 -7.38 -15.01 11.75
N ALA A 150 -7.70 -14.91 13.03
CA ALA A 150 -7.28 -15.87 14.04
C ALA A 150 -7.97 -17.23 13.87
N LYS A 151 -9.25 -17.25 13.47
CA LYS A 151 -9.99 -18.45 13.06
C LYS A 151 -9.34 -19.10 11.84
N TYR A 152 -9.08 -18.31 10.80
CA TYR A 152 -8.42 -18.77 9.57
C TYR A 152 -7.06 -19.40 9.88
N LEU A 153 -6.23 -18.77 10.72
CA LEU A 153 -4.91 -19.25 11.10
C LEU A 153 -4.91 -20.34 12.19
N ARG A 154 -6.09 -20.78 12.63
CA ARG A 154 -6.30 -21.81 13.66
C ARG A 154 -5.70 -21.46 15.02
N TYR A 155 -5.79 -20.20 15.44
CA TYR A 155 -5.43 -19.76 16.80
C TYR A 155 -6.61 -19.78 17.78
N ILE A 156 -7.83 -19.63 17.26
CA ILE A 156 -9.09 -19.66 18.03
C ILE A 156 -10.17 -20.40 17.25
N GLN A 157 -11.14 -20.98 17.93
CA GLN A 157 -12.21 -21.76 17.31
C GLN A 157 -13.49 -20.95 17.12
N ASN A 158 -13.99 -20.34 18.19
CA ASN A 158 -15.36 -19.84 18.27
C ASN A 158 -15.42 -18.32 18.33
N ASN A 159 -14.68 -17.70 19.26
CA ASN A 159 -14.72 -16.26 19.47
C ASN A 159 -13.37 -15.70 19.93
N LEU A 160 -13.13 -14.43 19.65
CA LEU A 160 -11.85 -13.75 19.92
C LEU A 160 -11.48 -13.78 21.41
N TYR A 161 -12.49 -13.74 22.28
CA TYR A 161 -12.35 -13.65 23.73
C TYR A 161 -12.36 -15.01 24.42
N GLU A 162 -12.37 -16.13 23.67
CA GLU A 162 -12.50 -17.48 24.25
C GLU A 162 -11.32 -17.87 25.15
N GLN A 163 -10.18 -17.20 24.98
CA GLN A 163 -8.96 -17.35 25.79
C GLN A 163 -8.68 -16.09 26.65
N GLY A 164 -9.71 -15.26 26.88
CA GLY A 164 -9.67 -14.03 27.67
C GLY A 164 -9.17 -12.79 26.93
N ASP A 165 -9.44 -11.62 27.52
CA ASP A 165 -9.17 -10.29 26.93
C ASP A 165 -7.71 -10.07 26.55
N LYS A 166 -6.79 -10.60 27.34
CA LYS A 166 -5.36 -10.49 27.06
C LYS A 166 -5.00 -11.16 25.74
N THR A 167 -5.54 -12.34 25.48
CA THR A 167 -5.31 -13.08 24.24
C THR A 167 -5.99 -12.38 23.06
N ALA A 168 -7.23 -11.92 23.26
CA ALA A 168 -7.97 -11.12 22.27
C ALA A 168 -7.16 -9.89 21.82
N ARG A 169 -6.62 -9.12 22.77
CA ARG A 169 -5.78 -7.95 22.50
C ARG A 169 -4.51 -8.31 21.75
N LEU A 170 -3.87 -9.42 22.10
CA LEU A 170 -2.67 -9.90 21.41
C LEU A 170 -2.98 -10.32 19.96
N LEU A 171 -4.11 -10.96 19.70
CA LEU A 171 -4.54 -11.32 18.35
C LEU A 171 -4.86 -10.08 17.50
N GLN A 172 -5.49 -9.05 18.09
CA GLN A 172 -5.64 -7.76 17.42
C GLN A 172 -4.28 -7.15 17.08
N ASN A 173 -3.30 -7.17 17.99
CA ASN A 173 -1.96 -6.69 17.67
C ASN A 173 -1.30 -7.51 16.54
N LYS A 174 -1.54 -8.82 16.49
CA LYS A 174 -1.07 -9.68 15.40
C LYS A 174 -1.75 -9.39 14.07
N LEU A 175 -2.99 -8.91 14.05
CA LEU A 175 -3.63 -8.44 12.81
C LEU A 175 -2.83 -7.28 12.21
N PHE A 176 -2.44 -6.30 13.01
CA PHE A 176 -1.61 -5.20 12.53
C PHE A 176 -0.23 -5.68 12.08
N GLU A 177 0.43 -6.56 12.85
CA GLU A 177 1.72 -7.15 12.43
C GLU A 177 1.60 -7.90 11.11
N TYR A 178 0.50 -8.65 10.90
CA TYR A 178 0.23 -9.38 9.66
C TYR A 178 0.20 -8.46 8.43
N TYR A 179 -0.21 -7.20 8.60
CA TYR A 179 -0.25 -6.18 7.56
C TYR A 179 0.88 -5.15 7.68
N ALA A 180 2.02 -5.53 8.28
CA ALA A 180 3.20 -4.68 8.45
C ALA A 180 2.92 -3.30 9.10
N CYS A 181 1.90 -3.24 9.96
CA CYS A 181 1.49 -2.07 10.69
C CYS A 181 1.79 -2.22 12.18
N HIS A 182 2.05 -1.10 12.86
CA HIS A 182 2.00 -1.08 14.31
C HIS A 182 0.54 -1.06 14.78
N HIS A 183 0.23 -1.66 15.93
CA HIS A 183 -1.13 -1.79 16.46
C HIS A 183 -1.76 -0.47 16.92
N SER A 184 -0.98 0.61 17.01
CA SER A 184 -1.48 1.96 17.22
C SER A 184 -1.85 2.68 15.92
N ALA A 185 -1.70 2.02 14.77
CA ALA A 185 -2.05 2.62 13.49
C ALA A 185 -3.55 2.97 13.47
N GLY A 186 -3.85 4.18 13.00
CA GLY A 186 -5.20 4.70 12.84
C GLY A 186 -5.52 5.06 11.38
N GLY A 187 -6.75 5.54 11.18
CA GLY A 187 -7.19 6.15 9.92
C GLY A 187 -7.04 5.24 8.71
N ARG A 188 -6.38 5.74 7.65
CA ARG A 188 -6.22 5.06 6.35
C ARG A 188 -5.52 3.70 6.45
N ARG A 189 -4.54 3.56 7.34
CA ARG A 189 -3.79 2.29 7.49
C ARG A 189 -4.70 1.18 8.02
N THR A 190 -5.50 1.51 9.03
CA THR A 190 -6.51 0.60 9.59
C THR A 190 -7.59 0.30 8.56
N ALA A 191 -8.16 1.29 7.88
CA ALA A 191 -9.15 1.05 6.84
C ALA A 191 -8.59 0.14 5.72
N ALA A 192 -7.35 0.35 5.28
CA ALA A 192 -6.73 -0.45 4.23
C ALA A 192 -6.45 -1.90 4.65
N LEU A 193 -5.93 -2.15 5.86
CA LEU A 193 -5.67 -3.52 6.34
C LEU A 193 -6.99 -4.28 6.59
N ILE A 194 -8.02 -3.57 7.05
CA ILE A 194 -9.36 -4.13 7.25
C ILE A 194 -9.98 -4.50 5.90
N ALA A 195 -9.86 -3.62 4.89
CA ALA A 195 -10.29 -3.93 3.52
C ALA A 195 -9.55 -5.16 2.97
N ALA A 196 -8.23 -5.23 3.16
CA ALA A 196 -7.44 -6.38 2.72
C ALA A 196 -7.89 -7.68 3.43
N GLN A 197 -8.19 -7.63 4.73
CA GLN A 197 -8.69 -8.80 5.46
C GLN A 197 -10.10 -9.21 5.00
N LEU A 198 -10.99 -8.26 4.72
CA LEU A 198 -12.33 -8.55 4.18
C LEU A 198 -12.25 -9.23 2.81
N LEU A 199 -11.44 -8.69 1.91
CA LEU A 199 -11.38 -9.14 0.52
C LEU A 199 -10.79 -10.54 0.37
N LYS A 200 -10.06 -11.06 1.38
CA LYS A 200 -9.63 -12.46 1.43
C LYS A 200 -10.77 -13.48 1.50
N LYS A 201 -11.98 -13.03 1.83
CA LYS A 201 -13.18 -13.86 1.83
C LYS A 201 -13.74 -14.09 0.43
N GLU A 202 -13.31 -13.28 -0.54
CA GLU A 202 -13.73 -13.40 -1.93
C GLU A 202 -12.90 -14.47 -2.66
N ASN A 203 -13.45 -14.99 -3.76
CA ASN A 203 -12.82 -16.05 -4.56
C ASN A 203 -11.94 -15.51 -5.71
N PHE A 204 -11.44 -14.29 -5.59
CA PHE A 204 -10.65 -13.60 -6.60
C PHE A 204 -9.46 -12.87 -5.99
N ILE A 205 -8.47 -12.50 -6.81
CA ILE A 205 -7.31 -11.75 -6.33
C ILE A 205 -7.71 -10.30 -6.07
N SER A 206 -7.28 -9.76 -4.92
CA SER A 206 -7.39 -8.34 -4.61
C SER A 206 -6.03 -7.75 -4.25
N THR A 207 -5.91 -6.44 -4.40
CA THR A 207 -4.74 -5.68 -3.96
C THR A 207 -5.19 -4.35 -3.39
N VAL A 208 -4.73 -4.04 -2.18
CA VAL A 208 -5.02 -2.77 -1.51
C VAL A 208 -3.74 -1.97 -1.40
N PHE A 209 -3.73 -0.78 -1.98
CA PHE A 209 -2.65 0.19 -1.83
C PHE A 209 -3.07 1.26 -0.82
N VAL A 210 -2.17 1.61 0.09
CA VAL A 210 -2.39 2.69 1.06
C VAL A 210 -1.16 3.57 1.16
N SER A 211 -1.35 4.87 0.97
CA SER A 211 -0.34 5.89 1.27
C SER A 211 -0.70 6.61 2.56
N SER A 212 0.26 6.75 3.47
CA SER A 212 0.04 7.38 4.78
C SER A 212 1.20 8.30 5.16
N SER A 213 0.85 9.54 5.51
CA SER A 213 1.74 10.62 5.93
C SER A 213 2.61 10.20 7.12
N GLU A 214 2.00 9.72 8.21
CA GLU A 214 2.71 9.25 9.41
C GLU A 214 3.78 8.19 9.10
N SER A 215 3.49 7.29 8.16
CA SER A 215 4.41 6.21 7.80
C SER A 215 5.48 6.59 6.79
N ARG A 216 5.38 7.78 6.16
CA ARG A 216 6.23 8.23 5.04
C ARG A 216 6.40 7.16 3.95
N SER A 217 5.36 6.35 3.74
CA SER A 217 5.43 5.15 2.91
C SER A 217 4.11 4.86 2.23
N MET A 218 4.20 4.10 1.13
CA MET A 218 3.05 3.45 0.52
C MET A 218 3.15 1.96 0.78
N VAL A 219 2.07 1.34 1.24
CA VAL A 219 2.00 -0.09 1.51
C VAL A 219 1.07 -0.75 0.49
N LYS A 220 1.46 -1.92 -0.01
CA LYS A 220 0.67 -2.77 -0.90
C LYS A 220 0.39 -4.09 -0.19
N TYR A 221 -0.89 -4.37 0.05
CA TYR A 221 -1.39 -5.65 0.53
C TYR A 221 -1.83 -6.48 -0.66
N SER A 222 -1.30 -7.69 -0.78
CA SER A 222 -1.63 -8.64 -1.84
C SER A 222 -1.58 -10.08 -1.33
N GLU A 223 -2.09 -11.03 -2.09
CA GLU A 223 -2.02 -12.47 -1.76
C GLU A 223 -0.58 -12.99 -1.57
N ARG A 224 0.41 -12.32 -2.18
CA ARG A 224 1.83 -12.72 -2.08
C ARG A 224 2.51 -12.25 -0.79
N GLY A 225 1.90 -11.32 -0.08
CA GLY A 225 2.48 -10.67 1.10
C GLY A 225 2.33 -9.15 1.06
N VAL A 226 3.16 -8.49 1.86
CA VAL A 226 3.10 -7.05 2.10
C VAL A 226 4.36 -6.39 1.53
N SER A 227 4.19 -5.37 0.68
CA SER A 227 5.30 -4.53 0.22
C SER A 227 5.17 -3.14 0.82
N LYS A 228 6.25 -2.60 1.38
CA LYS A 228 6.35 -1.22 1.85
C LYS A 228 7.31 -0.45 0.97
N PHE A 229 6.83 0.59 0.30
CA PHE A 229 7.59 1.47 -0.58
C PHE A 229 7.89 2.78 0.15
N PHE A 230 9.13 3.24 0.08
CA PHE A 230 9.61 4.42 0.79
C PHE A 230 10.75 5.09 0.02
N LEU A 231 11.06 6.34 0.39
CA LEU A 231 12.20 7.05 -0.20
C LEU A 231 13.47 6.78 0.59
N ILE A 232 14.57 6.64 -0.14
CA ILE A 232 15.92 6.60 0.40
C ILE A 232 16.75 7.74 -0.20
N GLN A 233 17.74 8.20 0.55
CA GLN A 233 18.77 9.10 0.06
C GLN A 233 19.96 8.27 -0.41
N LEU A 234 20.52 8.66 -1.55
CA LEU A 234 21.74 8.10 -2.10
C LEU A 234 22.72 9.23 -2.43
N SER A 235 23.92 9.11 -1.89
CA SER A 235 25.06 9.95 -2.24
C SER A 235 25.56 9.61 -3.66
N HIS A 236 26.40 10.49 -4.20
CA HIS A 236 27.03 10.25 -5.50
C HIS A 236 27.82 8.93 -5.52
N LYS A 237 28.61 8.68 -4.47
CA LYS A 237 29.42 7.46 -4.33
C LYS A 237 28.56 6.19 -4.28
N GLU A 238 27.49 6.21 -3.48
CA GLU A 238 26.56 5.06 -3.41
C GLU A 238 25.88 4.81 -4.76
N SER A 239 25.49 5.87 -5.47
CA SER A 239 24.89 5.74 -6.81
C SER A 239 25.86 5.12 -7.83
N GLU A 240 27.15 5.45 -7.75
CA GLU A 240 28.19 4.90 -8.64
C GLU A 240 28.47 3.43 -8.32
N ALA A 241 28.56 3.09 -7.04
CA ALA A 241 28.75 1.71 -6.60
C ALA A 241 27.59 0.81 -7.07
N LEU A 242 26.35 1.28 -6.95
CA LEU A 242 25.17 0.56 -7.43
C LEU A 242 25.15 0.43 -8.96
N ALA A 243 25.48 1.51 -9.68
CA ALA A 243 25.55 1.47 -11.13
C ALA A 243 26.60 0.44 -11.61
N TYR A 244 27.78 0.42 -10.99
CA TYR A 244 28.83 -0.54 -11.30
C TYR A 244 28.39 -1.99 -11.02
N HIS A 245 27.76 -2.24 -9.87
CA HIS A 245 27.22 -3.56 -9.51
C HIS A 245 26.21 -4.08 -10.55
N GLU A 246 25.31 -3.20 -11.01
CA GLU A 246 24.31 -3.51 -12.02
C GLU A 246 24.85 -3.45 -13.46
N LYS A 247 26.17 -3.25 -13.64
CA LYS A 247 26.85 -3.13 -14.94
C LYS A 247 26.22 -2.06 -15.84
N MET A 248 25.79 -0.96 -15.24
CA MET A 248 25.16 0.18 -15.88
C MET A 248 26.09 1.39 -15.82
N ASN A 249 26.06 2.22 -16.87
CA ASN A 249 26.73 3.51 -16.81
C ASN A 249 26.13 4.37 -15.66
N PRO A 250 26.94 5.04 -14.82
CA PRO A 250 26.45 5.81 -13.67
C PRO A 250 25.41 6.87 -14.00
N ASP A 251 25.55 7.58 -15.12
CA ASP A 251 24.60 8.62 -15.51
C ASP A 251 23.28 7.99 -15.97
N THR A 252 23.36 6.91 -16.74
CA THR A 252 22.17 6.12 -17.11
C THR A 252 21.44 5.59 -15.87
N PHE A 253 22.19 5.11 -14.87
CA PHE A 253 21.61 4.63 -13.62
C PHE A 253 20.85 5.73 -12.88
N ARG A 254 21.45 6.92 -12.73
CA ARG A 254 20.80 8.07 -12.09
C ARG A 254 19.55 8.49 -12.86
N ASP A 255 19.64 8.56 -14.18
CA ASP A 255 18.50 8.90 -15.04
C ASP A 255 17.36 7.88 -14.94
N CYS A 256 17.70 6.61 -14.74
CA CYS A 256 16.73 5.52 -14.72
C CYS A 256 16.12 5.24 -13.34
N TYR A 257 16.85 5.43 -12.24
CA TYR A 257 16.41 5.01 -10.90
C TYR A 257 16.25 6.17 -9.92
N LEU A 258 16.90 7.32 -10.14
CA LEU A 258 17.07 8.34 -9.12
C LEU A 258 16.49 9.68 -9.50
N TYR A 259 15.84 10.35 -8.57
CA TYR A 259 15.33 11.71 -8.76
C TYR A 259 16.29 12.72 -8.11
N PRO A 260 16.51 13.88 -8.73
CA PRO A 260 17.41 14.88 -8.20
C PRO A 260 16.82 15.57 -6.96
N ALA A 261 17.67 15.83 -5.97
CA ALA A 261 17.38 16.64 -4.79
C ALA A 261 18.58 17.55 -4.48
N GLN A 262 18.42 18.52 -3.56
CA GLN A 262 19.50 19.44 -3.19
C GLN A 262 20.62 18.69 -2.45
N GLY A 263 21.75 18.45 -3.13
CA GLY A 263 22.94 17.84 -2.55
C GLY A 263 22.95 16.31 -2.48
N PHE A 264 21.90 15.63 -2.93
CA PHE A 264 21.81 14.17 -2.99
C PHE A 264 20.79 13.71 -4.04
N HIS A 265 20.68 12.40 -4.23
CA HIS A 265 19.65 11.79 -5.07
C HIS A 265 18.66 10.99 -4.22
N ILE A 266 17.41 10.92 -4.66
CA ILE A 266 16.38 10.09 -4.01
C ILE A 266 15.99 8.91 -4.88
N GLY A 267 15.83 7.75 -4.26
CA GLY A 267 15.37 6.52 -4.91
C GLY A 267 14.09 6.00 -4.25
N ILE A 268 13.27 5.26 -5.00
CA ILE A 268 12.11 4.54 -4.46
C ILE A 268 12.56 3.13 -4.09
N SER A 269 12.65 2.85 -2.79
CA SER A 269 12.98 1.52 -2.27
C SER A 269 11.72 0.75 -1.89
N GLU A 270 11.76 -0.58 -2.00
CA GLU A 270 10.74 -1.51 -1.54
C GLU A 270 11.34 -2.46 -0.50
N ALA A 271 10.65 -2.63 0.62
CA ALA A 271 10.85 -3.74 1.55
C ALA A 271 9.68 -4.72 1.39
N PHE A 272 9.99 -5.95 0.96
CA PHE A 272 9.00 -7.00 0.77
C PHE A 272 8.98 -7.96 1.96
N TYR A 273 7.82 -8.08 2.61
CA TYR A 273 7.61 -8.95 3.76
C TYR A 273 6.80 -10.18 3.37
N GLY A 274 7.35 -11.34 3.73
CA GLY A 274 6.64 -12.61 3.63
C GLY A 274 6.16 -13.12 4.97
N TYR A 275 5.06 -13.88 4.92
CA TYR A 275 4.54 -14.57 6.11
C TYR A 275 5.46 -15.69 6.60
N THR A 276 5.69 -15.72 7.91
CA THR A 276 6.35 -16.84 8.59
C THR A 276 5.40 -18.05 8.69
N SER A 277 5.87 -19.18 9.20
CA SER A 277 5.03 -20.36 9.44
C SER A 277 3.85 -20.06 10.38
N HIS A 278 4.03 -19.13 11.33
CA HIS A 278 3.02 -18.72 12.30
C HIS A 278 1.89 -17.87 11.69
N ALA A 279 2.14 -17.21 10.56
CA ALA A 279 1.16 -16.39 9.85
C ALA A 279 0.60 -17.06 8.60
N LYS A 280 0.77 -18.38 8.47
CA LYS A 280 0.19 -19.20 7.41
C LYS A 280 -0.70 -20.28 8.00
N LEU A 281 -1.66 -20.78 7.22
CA LEU A 281 -2.43 -21.97 7.59
C LEU A 281 -1.49 -23.13 7.99
N PRO A 282 -1.75 -23.84 9.11
CA PRO A 282 -0.98 -25.02 9.48
C PRO A 282 -1.22 -26.15 8.48
N GLY A 283 -0.15 -26.72 7.92
CA GLY A 283 -0.24 -27.85 6.98
C GLY A 283 -0.89 -29.10 7.58
N HIS A 284 -0.78 -29.30 8.90
CA HIS A 284 -1.41 -30.42 9.61
C HIS A 284 -2.83 -30.14 10.11
N GLY A 285 -3.39 -28.95 9.87
CA GLY A 285 -4.73 -28.57 10.33
C GLY A 285 -4.91 -28.39 11.84
N LYS A 286 -3.86 -28.64 12.64
CA LYS A 286 -3.91 -28.54 14.11
C LYS A 286 -4.07 -27.10 14.61
N TRP A 287 -4.78 -26.96 15.72
CA TRP A 287 -4.90 -25.71 16.47
C TRP A 287 -3.53 -25.26 17.02
N ARG A 288 -3.33 -23.95 17.08
CA ARG A 288 -2.09 -23.30 17.50
C ARG A 288 -2.30 -22.54 18.79
N ARG A 289 -1.28 -22.60 19.65
CA ARG A 289 -1.17 -21.70 20.79
C ARG A 289 -0.51 -20.39 20.37
N LEU A 290 -1.10 -19.26 20.76
CA LEU A 290 -0.52 -17.95 20.50
C LEU A 290 0.76 -17.75 21.32
N ASN A 291 1.85 -17.34 20.65
CA ASN A 291 3.04 -16.82 21.31
C ASN A 291 3.33 -15.41 20.76
N PRO A 292 3.21 -14.36 21.58
CA PRO A 292 3.46 -12.97 21.16
C PRO A 292 4.87 -12.72 20.62
N ALA A 293 5.86 -13.47 21.11
CA ALA A 293 7.26 -13.29 20.74
C ALA A 293 7.54 -13.64 19.27
N TYR A 294 6.80 -14.60 18.70
CA TYR A 294 6.99 -15.06 17.34
C TYR A 294 6.56 -14.01 16.33
N SER A 295 7.45 -13.65 15.41
CA SER A 295 7.10 -12.70 14.36
C SER A 295 6.28 -13.39 13.26
N TRP A 296 5.27 -12.69 12.78
CA TRP A 296 4.35 -13.13 11.74
C TRP A 296 4.82 -12.70 10.34
N LEU A 297 5.69 -11.69 10.29
CA LEU A 297 6.36 -11.24 9.08
C LEU A 297 7.87 -11.44 9.19
N LYS A 298 8.50 -11.65 8.03
CA LYS A 298 9.94 -11.54 7.86
C LYS A 298 10.23 -10.72 6.61
N LEU A 299 11.22 -9.84 6.69
CA LEU A 299 11.76 -9.21 5.49
C LEU A 299 12.35 -10.32 4.61
N LYS A 300 11.92 -10.37 3.35
CA LYS A 300 12.35 -11.38 2.38
C LYS A 300 13.32 -10.80 1.37
N ASP A 301 12.93 -9.69 0.79
CA ASP A 301 13.65 -9.07 -0.31
C ASP A 301 13.55 -7.54 -0.19
N GLU A 302 14.53 -6.86 -0.76
CA GLU A 302 14.61 -5.41 -0.80
C GLU A 302 15.00 -4.97 -2.21
N PHE A 303 14.29 -3.97 -2.74
CA PHE A 303 14.48 -3.53 -4.12
C PHE A 303 14.61 -2.03 -4.25
N LEU A 304 15.38 -1.56 -5.24
CA LEU A 304 15.33 -0.19 -5.75
C LEU A 304 14.55 -0.19 -7.07
N HIS A 305 13.52 0.64 -7.17
CA HIS A 305 12.63 0.70 -8.32
C HIS A 305 13.10 1.74 -9.35
N PRO A 306 13.02 1.42 -10.65
CA PRO A 306 13.25 2.41 -11.69
C PRO A 306 12.09 3.41 -11.75
N LYS A 307 12.34 4.56 -12.39
CA LYS A 307 11.33 5.56 -12.70
C LYS A 307 10.27 4.98 -13.62
N ASN A 308 9.06 5.49 -13.50
CA ASN A 308 7.92 5.11 -14.34
C ASN A 308 8.12 5.42 -15.85
N THR A 309 9.09 6.26 -16.21
CA THR A 309 9.46 6.58 -17.60
C THR A 309 10.21 5.46 -18.30
N TRP A 310 10.73 4.47 -17.54
CA TRP A 310 11.55 3.37 -18.05
C TRP A 310 10.87 2.01 -17.77
N PRO A 311 9.73 1.69 -18.42
CA PRO A 311 8.95 0.49 -18.12
C PRO A 311 9.65 -0.82 -18.49
N SER A 312 10.69 -0.78 -19.33
CA SER A 312 11.51 -1.94 -19.69
C SER A 312 12.48 -2.35 -18.58
N LEU A 313 12.80 -1.45 -17.65
CA LEU A 313 13.71 -1.73 -16.55
C LEU A 313 12.98 -2.42 -15.41
N ARG A 314 13.73 -3.27 -14.70
CA ARG A 314 13.23 -4.04 -13.56
C ARG A 314 13.76 -3.45 -12.26
N PRO A 315 13.07 -3.66 -11.13
CA PRO A 315 13.66 -3.36 -9.83
C PRO A 315 14.95 -4.17 -9.64
N ILE A 316 15.95 -3.55 -9.02
CA ILE A 316 17.23 -4.18 -8.69
C ILE A 316 17.27 -4.52 -7.21
N ASN A 317 18.02 -5.56 -6.83
CA ASN A 317 18.17 -5.91 -5.43
C ASN A 317 18.99 -4.85 -4.70
N TYR A 318 18.51 -4.36 -3.56
CA TYR A 318 19.22 -3.38 -2.76
C TYR A 318 18.94 -3.56 -1.27
N ASN A 319 19.88 -4.22 -0.57
CA ASN A 319 19.77 -4.50 0.86
C ASN A 319 20.03 -3.24 1.68
N TRP A 320 19.03 -2.43 1.95
CA TRP A 320 19.18 -1.15 2.64
C TRP A 320 18.97 -1.27 4.15
N VAL A 321 17.97 -2.05 4.58
CA VAL A 321 17.48 -2.15 5.97
C VAL A 321 18.58 -2.65 6.92
N TYR A 322 19.32 -3.67 6.50
CA TYR A 322 20.38 -4.30 7.30
C TYR A 322 21.79 -3.85 6.93
N SER A 323 21.94 -2.96 5.93
CA SER A 323 23.24 -2.38 5.65
C SER A 323 23.72 -1.55 6.83
N PRO A 324 24.97 -1.72 7.30
CA PRO A 324 25.54 -0.91 8.37
C PRO A 324 25.34 0.58 8.09
N SER A 325 25.01 1.36 9.12
CA SER A 325 24.94 2.83 9.03
C SER A 325 26.27 3.45 8.60
N GLU A 326 27.36 2.72 8.81
CA GLU A 326 28.75 3.14 8.61
C GLU A 326 29.46 2.45 7.44
N SER A 327 28.84 1.49 6.75
CA SER A 327 29.35 1.04 5.45
C SER A 327 28.91 2.01 4.38
N ARG A 328 29.39 3.25 4.52
CA ARG A 328 29.63 4.16 3.42
C ARG A 328 30.74 3.49 2.61
N LEU A 329 30.37 2.81 1.52
CA LEU A 329 31.35 2.32 0.55
C LEU A 329 32.22 3.48 0.04
#